data_AF-A0A9D7ISF7-F1
#
_entry.id   AF-A0A9D7ISF7-F1
#
_cell.length_a   1.000
_cell.length_b   1.000
_cell.length_c   1.000
_cell.angle_alpha   90.00
_cell.angle_beta   90.00
_cell.angle_gamma   90.00
#
_symmetry.space_group_name_H-M   'P 1'
#
loop_
_entity.id
_entity.type
_entity.pdbx_description
1 polymer ?
#
loop_
_entity_poly.entity_id
_entity_poly.type
_entity_poly.pdbx_seq_one_letter_code
_entity_poly.pdbx_strand_id
1 'polypeptide(L)'
;MKIKRYLPLLIPAMCLVFYFTGTSAQTSNSNQDFTIEQVLSSPFPSDLVASSKGQRIAWVFDAQGRRNVWAAEGPEFKARQLTQFNEDTGQEITEPEFTHDGKFVIFVRGGSENSAGRWQIRRAIPRAPSRRCSRSRLRMVV
;
A
#
# COMPACT_ATOMS: atom_id res chain seq x y z
N MET A 1 54.81 53.32 -7.96
CA MET A 1 53.43 53.36 -7.43
C MET A 1 52.60 52.26 -8.10
N LYS A 2 52.53 51.06 -7.49
CA LYS A 2 51.94 49.82 -8.04
C LYS A 2 50.71 49.38 -7.20
N ILE A 3 49.67 50.20 -7.11
CA ILE A 3 48.48 49.93 -6.26
C ILE A 3 47.26 49.40 -7.04
N LYS A 4 47.29 49.37 -8.37
CA LYS A 4 46.12 48.98 -9.20
C LYS A 4 46.13 47.53 -9.73
N ARG A 5 46.74 46.57 -9.02
CA ARG A 5 46.89 45.18 -9.53
C ARG A 5 46.38 44.06 -8.60
N TYR A 6 45.84 44.39 -7.42
CA TYR A 6 45.31 43.38 -6.48
C TYR A 6 43.78 43.41 -6.33
N LEU A 7 43.09 44.25 -7.11
CA LEU A 7 41.64 44.45 -6.97
C LEU A 7 40.73 43.34 -7.56
N PRO A 8 41.15 42.43 -8.46
CA PRO A 8 40.23 41.37 -8.92
C PRO A 8 40.36 40.07 -8.11
N LEU A 9 41.34 39.95 -7.19
CA LEU A 9 41.61 38.69 -6.49
C LEU A 9 41.00 38.61 -5.07
N LEU A 10 40.43 39.70 -4.56
CA LEU A 10 39.80 39.74 -3.23
C LEU A 10 38.31 39.36 -3.21
N ILE A 11 37.65 39.32 -4.37
CA ILE A 11 36.23 38.99 -4.49
C ILE A 11 35.93 37.47 -4.34
N PRO A 12 36.72 36.52 -4.87
CA PRO A 12 36.42 35.10 -4.68
C PRO A 12 36.78 34.59 -3.27
N ALA A 13 37.72 35.23 -2.58
CA ALA A 13 38.12 34.84 -1.23
C ALA A 13 37.07 35.22 -0.16
N MET A 14 36.31 36.29 -0.39
CA MET A 14 35.26 36.74 0.54
C MET A 14 33.97 35.89 0.42
N CYS A 15 33.72 35.25 -0.73
CA CYS A 15 32.57 34.37 -0.93
C CYS A 15 32.75 33.00 -0.24
N LEU A 16 33.98 32.49 -0.14
CA LEU A 16 34.25 31.15 0.38
C LEU A 16 34.11 31.06 1.93
N VAL A 17 34.27 32.18 2.63
CA VAL A 17 34.10 32.27 4.09
C VAL A 17 32.61 32.34 4.50
N PHE A 18 31.75 32.90 3.66
CA PHE A 18 30.30 32.99 3.92
C PHE A 18 29.56 31.65 3.79
N TYR A 19 30.12 30.68 3.07
CA TYR A 19 29.51 29.34 2.97
C TYR A 19 29.78 28.46 4.20
N PHE A 20 30.75 28.79 5.06
CA PHE A 20 31.16 27.89 6.15
C PHE A 20 30.45 28.13 7.49
N THR A 21 29.76 29.26 7.71
CA THR A 21 29.21 29.62 9.04
C THR A 21 27.67 29.63 9.12
N GLY A 22 26.97 29.04 8.16
CA GLY A 22 25.52 29.18 8.00
C GLY A 22 24.63 27.98 8.37
N THR A 23 25.07 26.99 9.15
CA THR A 23 24.19 25.88 9.57
C THR A 23 23.46 26.21 10.88
N SER A 24 22.36 26.96 10.76
CA SER A 24 21.34 27.05 11.81
C SER A 24 20.63 25.70 11.90
N ALA A 25 20.80 24.97 13.01
CA ALA A 25 19.97 23.80 13.31
C ALA A 25 18.55 24.28 13.62
N GLN A 26 17.62 24.11 12.67
CA GLN A 26 16.20 24.33 12.90
C GLN A 26 15.63 23.12 13.64
N THR A 27 15.48 23.23 14.95
CA THR A 27 14.68 22.31 15.74
C THR A 27 13.22 22.52 15.36
N SER A 28 12.68 21.68 14.49
CA SER A 28 11.26 21.66 14.17
C SER A 28 10.50 21.04 15.35
N ASN A 29 10.01 21.88 16.25
CA ASN A 29 8.97 21.49 17.20
C ASN A 29 7.69 21.24 16.41
N SER A 30 7.51 20.01 15.97
CA SER A 30 6.27 19.53 15.37
C SER A 30 5.30 19.18 16.49
N ASN A 31 4.70 20.21 17.10
CA ASN A 31 3.50 20.01 17.91
C ASN A 31 2.35 19.74 16.92
N GLN A 32 2.32 18.52 16.38
CA GLN A 32 1.24 18.06 15.52
C GLN A 32 0.08 17.72 16.44
N ASP A 33 -0.97 18.54 16.39
CA ASP A 33 -2.23 18.23 17.06
C ASP A 33 -2.71 16.87 16.54
N PHE A 34 -2.82 15.89 17.44
CA PHE A 34 -3.24 14.54 17.10
C PHE A 34 -4.74 14.53 16.77
N THR A 35 -5.08 14.16 15.54
CA THR A 35 -6.48 14.12 15.09
C THR A 35 -7.06 12.71 15.20
N ILE A 36 -8.38 12.61 15.40
CA ILE A 36 -9.08 11.32 15.45
C ILE A 36 -8.93 10.59 14.10
N GLU A 37 -8.98 11.33 13.00
CA GLU A 37 -8.82 10.81 11.64
C GLU A 37 -7.45 10.15 11.45
N GLN A 38 -6.39 10.70 12.06
CA GLN A 38 -5.06 10.10 12.02
C GLN A 38 -5.03 8.75 12.74
N VAL A 39 -5.79 8.59 13.83
CA VAL A 39 -5.89 7.30 14.55
C VAL A 39 -6.63 6.26 13.73
N LEU A 40 -7.76 6.67 13.15
CA LEU A 40 -8.66 5.76 12.43
C LEU A 40 -8.17 5.41 11.02
N SER A 41 -7.18 6.13 10.50
CA SER A 41 -6.60 5.91 9.16
C SER A 41 -5.41 4.95 9.13
N SER A 42 -5.08 4.34 10.28
CA SER A 42 -4.03 3.31 10.33
C SER A 42 -4.33 2.19 9.32
N PRO A 43 -3.40 1.83 8.43
CA PRO A 43 -3.58 0.71 7.54
C PRO A 43 -3.41 -0.62 8.28
N PHE A 44 -4.11 -1.66 7.81
CA PHE A 44 -4.10 -3.00 8.38
C PHE A 44 -3.70 -4.04 7.31
N PRO A 45 -2.48 -4.60 7.38
CA PRO A 45 -2.12 -5.78 6.59
C PRO A 45 -2.70 -7.05 7.20
N SER A 46 -3.23 -7.95 6.36
CA SER A 46 -3.75 -9.27 6.76
C SER A 46 -3.40 -10.34 5.72
N ASP A 47 -3.65 -11.61 6.07
CA ASP A 47 -3.61 -12.75 5.15
C ASP A 47 -2.30 -12.86 4.35
N LEU A 48 -1.17 -12.76 5.05
CA LEU A 48 0.15 -12.91 4.44
C LEU A 48 0.38 -14.37 4.03
N VAL A 49 0.69 -14.57 2.76
CA VAL A 49 1.03 -15.88 2.17
C VAL A 49 2.34 -15.80 1.39
N ALA A 50 3.08 -16.90 1.37
CA ALA A 50 4.31 -17.05 0.62
C ALA A 50 4.13 -18.06 -0.52
N SER A 51 4.78 -17.82 -1.65
CA SER A 51 4.79 -18.76 -2.76
C SER A 51 5.61 -20.00 -2.40
N SER A 52 5.11 -21.19 -2.77
CA SER A 52 5.87 -22.43 -2.67
C SER A 52 7.05 -22.50 -3.64
N LYS A 53 7.01 -21.69 -4.71
CA LYS A 53 8.07 -21.57 -5.72
C LYS A 53 8.49 -20.13 -5.92
N GLY A 54 9.79 -19.87 -5.78
CA GLY A 54 10.36 -18.53 -5.90
C GLY A 54 10.24 -17.69 -4.62
N GLN A 55 10.84 -16.51 -4.64
CA GLN A 55 10.87 -15.59 -3.50
C GLN A 55 9.74 -14.58 -3.64
N ARG A 56 8.49 -15.00 -3.42
CA ARG A 56 7.32 -14.13 -3.57
C ARG A 56 6.41 -14.23 -2.36
N ILE A 57 5.86 -13.10 -1.95
CA ILE A 57 4.86 -12.99 -0.90
C ILE A 57 3.67 -12.17 -1.40
N ALA A 58 2.48 -12.46 -0.90
CA ALA A 58 1.27 -11.71 -1.15
C ALA A 58 0.50 -11.51 0.16
N TRP A 59 -0.22 -10.40 0.27
CA TRP A 59 -1.03 -10.08 1.45
C TRP A 59 -2.18 -9.18 1.05
N VAL A 60 -3.16 -9.06 1.93
CA VAL A 60 -4.24 -8.08 1.82
C VAL A 60 -3.86 -6.84 2.62
N PHE A 61 -4.08 -5.66 2.05
CA PHE A 61 -3.81 -4.38 2.69
C PHE A 61 -5.10 -3.56 2.71
N ASP A 62 -5.59 -3.27 3.92
CA ASP A 62 -6.74 -2.41 4.16
C ASP A 62 -6.28 -1.01 4.57
N ALA A 63 -6.50 -0.02 3.71
CA ALA A 63 -6.28 1.37 4.05
C ALA A 63 -7.62 2.12 4.00
N GLN A 64 -8.14 2.50 5.17
CA GLN A 64 -9.41 3.24 5.30
C GLN A 64 -10.59 2.53 4.59
N GLY A 65 -10.69 1.20 4.72
CA GLY A 65 -11.72 0.37 4.09
C GLY A 65 -11.41 -0.08 2.65
N ARG A 66 -10.37 0.49 2.02
CA ARG A 66 -9.95 0.14 0.66
C ARG A 66 -9.02 -1.08 0.67
N ARG A 67 -9.62 -2.26 0.73
CA ARG A 67 -8.89 -3.54 0.72
C ARG A 67 -8.36 -3.88 -0.66
N ASN A 68 -7.07 -4.15 -0.75
CA ASN A 68 -6.41 -4.55 -1.98
C ASN A 68 -5.42 -5.69 -1.75
N VAL A 69 -5.19 -6.50 -2.78
CA VAL A 69 -4.13 -7.51 -2.77
C VAL A 69 -2.82 -6.83 -3.17
N TRP A 70 -1.78 -7.07 -2.39
CA TRP A 70 -0.42 -6.64 -2.63
C TRP A 70 0.49 -7.84 -2.74
N ALA A 71 1.60 -7.68 -3.46
CA ALA A 71 2.66 -8.68 -3.51
C ALA A 71 4.03 -8.04 -3.50
N ALA A 72 5.04 -8.81 -3.13
CA ALA A 72 6.43 -8.43 -3.22
C ALA A 72 7.26 -9.61 -3.72
N GLU A 73 8.27 -9.31 -4.53
CA GLU A 73 9.15 -10.31 -5.12
C GLU A 73 10.60 -10.02 -4.69
N GLY A 74 11.32 -11.05 -4.30
CA GLY A 74 12.72 -11.00 -3.91
C GLY A 74 13.66 -10.87 -5.13
N PRO A 75 14.92 -10.48 -4.91
CA PRO A 75 15.53 -10.25 -3.59
C PRO A 75 15.19 -8.91 -2.92
N GLU A 76 14.63 -7.93 -3.65
CA GLU A 76 14.37 -6.59 -3.12
C GLU A 76 13.08 -6.48 -2.29
N PHE A 77 12.13 -7.40 -2.48
CA PHE A 77 10.81 -7.42 -1.82
C PHE A 77 10.07 -6.07 -1.92
N LYS A 78 10.17 -5.42 -3.07
CA LYS A 78 9.43 -4.18 -3.32
C LYS A 78 7.94 -4.48 -3.43
N ALA A 79 7.15 -3.88 -2.54
CA ALA A 79 5.70 -4.01 -2.54
C ALA A 79 5.09 -3.40 -3.82
N ARG A 80 4.22 -4.18 -4.47
CA ARG A 80 3.39 -3.77 -5.61
C ARG A 80 1.92 -4.09 -5.32
N GLN A 81 1.05 -3.16 -5.67
CA GLN A 81 -0.39 -3.35 -5.57
C GLN A 81 -0.89 -4.14 -6.79
N LEU A 82 -1.61 -5.25 -6.58
CA LEU A 82 -2.13 -6.13 -7.64
C LEU A 82 -3.55 -5.75 -8.07
N THR A 83 -4.36 -5.22 -7.15
CA THR A 83 -5.75 -4.80 -7.40
C THR A 83 -5.92 -3.32 -7.13
N GLN A 84 -6.86 -2.65 -7.81
CA GLN A 84 -7.13 -1.22 -7.63
C GLN A 84 -8.59 -0.98 -7.23
N PHE A 85 -8.96 -1.40 -6.02
CA PHE A 85 -10.25 -1.11 -5.43
C PHE A 85 -10.12 0.17 -4.59
N ASN A 86 -10.63 1.26 -5.16
CA ASN A 86 -10.41 2.62 -4.66
C ASN A 86 -11.57 3.13 -3.78
N GLU A 87 -12.60 2.32 -3.58
CA GLU A 87 -13.81 2.67 -2.82
C GLU A 87 -13.95 1.76 -1.61
N ASP A 88 -14.35 2.33 -0.48
CA ASP A 88 -14.81 1.56 0.67
C ASP A 88 -16.21 1.00 0.38
N THR A 89 -16.23 -0.21 -0.18
CA THR A 89 -17.46 -0.93 -0.52
C THR A 89 -17.91 -1.87 0.61
N GLY A 90 -17.18 -1.90 1.74
CA GLY A 90 -17.36 -2.89 2.80
C GLY A 90 -17.13 -4.35 2.36
N GLN A 91 -16.66 -4.59 1.13
CA GLN A 91 -16.38 -5.94 0.65
C GLN A 91 -15.06 -6.45 1.24
N GLU A 92 -15.08 -7.69 1.69
CA GLU A 92 -13.89 -8.39 2.16
C GLU A 92 -13.08 -8.93 0.97
N ILE A 93 -11.78 -9.09 1.20
CA ILE A 93 -10.88 -9.89 0.38
C ILE A 93 -10.29 -10.93 1.33
N THR A 94 -10.47 -12.20 1.01
CA THR A 94 -10.06 -13.30 1.88
C THR A 94 -9.34 -14.37 1.07
N GLU A 95 -8.62 -15.23 1.80
CA GLU A 95 -7.98 -16.45 1.27
C GLU A 95 -7.09 -16.18 0.04
N PRO A 96 -6.14 -15.22 0.10
CA PRO A 96 -5.15 -15.10 -0.95
C PRO A 96 -4.28 -16.36 -0.98
N GLU A 97 -4.08 -16.95 -2.15
CA GLU A 97 -3.23 -18.13 -2.35
C GLU A 97 -2.44 -18.00 -3.64
N PHE A 98 -1.19 -18.45 -3.65
CA PHE A 98 -0.42 -18.56 -4.88
C PHE A 98 -0.82 -19.80 -5.67
N THR A 99 -0.88 -19.68 -6.99
CA THR A 99 -0.93 -20.85 -7.87
C THR A 99 0.31 -21.72 -7.69
N HIS A 100 0.22 -23.02 -8.00
CA HIS A 100 1.33 -23.97 -7.83
C HIS A 100 2.61 -23.59 -8.60
N ASP A 101 2.48 -22.79 -9.67
CA ASP A 101 3.60 -22.26 -10.43
C ASP A 101 4.15 -20.93 -9.89
N GLY A 102 3.53 -20.35 -8.84
CA GLY A 102 3.93 -19.10 -8.19
C GLY A 102 3.69 -17.85 -9.03
N LYS A 103 2.98 -17.97 -10.17
CA LYS A 103 2.81 -16.86 -11.13
C LYS A 103 1.61 -15.99 -10.86
N PHE A 104 0.61 -16.52 -10.17
CA PHE A 104 -0.63 -15.80 -9.92
C PHE A 104 -1.04 -15.91 -8.46
N VAL A 105 -1.80 -14.93 -8.02
CA VAL A 105 -2.49 -14.94 -6.73
C VAL A 105 -3.98 -15.07 -7.01
N ILE A 106 -4.60 -16.08 -6.42
CA ILE A 106 -6.05 -16.23 -6.37
C ILE A 106 -6.59 -15.72 -5.04
N PHE A 107 -7.79 -15.17 -5.02
CA PHE A 107 -8.44 -14.70 -3.80
C PHE A 107 -9.97 -14.70 -3.95
N VAL A 108 -10.65 -14.64 -2.82
CA VAL A 108 -12.10 -14.46 -2.75
C VAL A 108 -12.43 -13.00 -2.48
N ARG A 109 -13.44 -12.45 -3.16
CA ARG A 109 -13.95 -11.11 -2.89
C ARG A 109 -15.44 -11.16 -2.55
N GLY A 110 -15.78 -10.52 -1.44
CA GLY A 110 -17.13 -10.41 -0.89
C GLY A 110 -17.39 -11.34 0.28
N GLY A 111 -18.38 -10.99 1.10
CA GLY A 111 -18.69 -11.72 2.33
C GLY A 111 -19.36 -13.08 2.10
N SER A 112 -19.23 -13.96 3.09
CA SER A 112 -19.84 -15.29 3.12
C SER A 112 -21.38 -15.22 3.25
N GLU A 113 -22.04 -16.36 3.03
CA GLU A 113 -23.47 -16.47 3.32
C GLU A 113 -23.69 -16.25 4.83
N ASN A 114 -24.72 -15.48 5.21
CA ASN A 114 -25.16 -15.46 6.60
C ASN A 114 -25.66 -16.83 7.05
N SER A 115 -25.91 -17.03 8.35
CA SER A 115 -26.38 -18.31 8.92
C SER A 115 -27.66 -18.86 8.29
N ALA A 116 -28.41 -18.02 7.56
CA ALA A 116 -29.61 -18.40 6.80
C ALA A 116 -29.32 -18.75 5.33
N GLY A 117 -28.06 -18.85 4.93
CA GLY A 117 -27.65 -19.09 3.56
C GLY A 117 -28.09 -17.95 2.64
N ARG A 118 -27.84 -16.69 3.00
CA ARG A 118 -28.14 -15.50 2.19
C ARG A 118 -26.96 -14.54 2.13
N TRP A 119 -26.77 -13.91 0.98
CA TRP A 119 -25.65 -13.03 0.68
C TRP A 119 -26.04 -11.63 1.10
N GLN A 120 -25.10 -10.91 1.72
CA GLN A 120 -25.41 -9.67 2.42
C GLN A 120 -25.79 -8.49 1.50
N ILE A 121 -25.70 -8.67 0.18
CA ILE A 121 -26.16 -7.71 -0.84
C ILE A 121 -27.37 -8.28 -1.60
N ARG A 122 -28.55 -7.69 -1.37
CA ARG A 122 -29.82 -8.11 -1.98
C ARG A 122 -30.20 -7.17 -3.14
N ARG A 123 -29.98 -7.59 -4.39
CA ARG A 123 -31.01 -7.42 -5.43
C ARG A 123 -31.70 -8.75 -5.61
N ALA A 124 -33.03 -8.76 -5.44
CA ALA A 124 -33.85 -9.96 -5.50
C ALA A 124 -33.68 -10.67 -6.86
N ILE A 125 -33.11 -11.87 -6.86
CA ILE A 125 -33.20 -12.81 -7.98
C ILE A 125 -34.16 -13.93 -7.53
N PRO A 126 -35.22 -14.25 -8.29
CA PRO A 126 -36.09 -15.40 -7.99
C PRO A 126 -35.28 -16.69 -8.00
N ARG A 127 -35.52 -17.59 -7.03
CA ARG A 127 -34.79 -18.85 -6.87
C ARG A 127 -35.06 -19.80 -8.05
N ALA A 128 -34.00 -20.25 -8.72
CA ALA A 128 -33.98 -21.50 -9.48
C ALA A 128 -33.48 -22.65 -8.58
N PRO A 129 -33.88 -23.92 -8.83
CA PRO A 129 -33.65 -25.03 -7.92
C PRO A 129 -32.18 -25.48 -7.87
N SER A 130 -31.83 -26.06 -6.73
CA SER A 130 -30.50 -26.31 -6.19
C SER A 130 -29.59 -27.26 -6.99
N ARG A 131 -28.43 -26.75 -7.39
CA ARG A 131 -27.14 -27.48 -7.39
C ARG A 131 -26.09 -26.53 -6.80
N ARG A 132 -25.80 -26.67 -5.51
CA ARG A 132 -25.08 -25.66 -4.70
C ARG A 132 -23.57 -25.79 -4.90
N CYS A 133 -23.07 -25.25 -6.01
CA CYS A 133 -21.69 -24.80 -6.08
C CYS A 133 -21.66 -23.39 -5.49
N SER A 134 -21.07 -23.25 -4.30
CA SER A 134 -20.90 -21.95 -3.63
C SER A 134 -20.14 -21.02 -4.56
N ARG A 135 -20.80 -20.02 -5.13
CA ARG A 135 -20.17 -19.06 -6.07
C ARG A 135 -19.62 -17.87 -5.31
N SER A 136 -18.63 -18.10 -4.44
CA SER A 136 -17.63 -17.07 -4.16
C SER A 136 -16.97 -16.73 -5.49
N ARG A 137 -16.92 -15.45 -5.89
CA ARG A 137 -16.31 -15.07 -7.17
C ARG A 137 -14.80 -15.09 -6.99
N LEU A 138 -14.19 -16.26 -7.23
CA LEU A 138 -12.74 -16.42 -7.29
C LEU A 138 -12.18 -15.40 -8.30
N ARG A 139 -11.19 -14.63 -7.87
CA ARG A 139 -10.44 -13.70 -8.71
C ARG A 139 -9.00 -14.18 -8.79
N MET A 140 -8.35 -13.85 -9.91
CA MET A 140 -6.97 -14.21 -10.22
C MET A 140 -6.25 -12.94 -10.67
N VAL A 141 -5.07 -12.69 -10.12
CA VAL A 141 -4.22 -11.54 -10.44
C VAL A 141 -2.77 -12.00 -10.64
N VAL A 142 -2.02 -11.21 -11.41
CA VAL A 142 -0.65 -11.48 -11.90
C VAL A 142 0.37 -10.76 -11.03
#